data_AF-H1KJA6-F1
#
_entry.id   AF-H1KJA6-F1
#
_cell.length_a   1.000
_cell.length_b   1.000
_cell.length_c   1.000
_cell.angle_alpha   90.00
_cell.angle_beta   90.00
_cell.angle_gamma   90.00
#
_symmetry.space_group_name_H-M   'P 1'
#
loop_
_entity.id
_entity.type
_entity.pdbx_description
1 polymer ?
#
loop_
_entity_poly.entity_id
_entity_poly.type
_entity_poly.pdbx_seq_one_letter_code
_entity_poly.pdbx_strand_id
1 'polypeptide(L)'
;MDHGHVHHKYRHRHENGAEPAAGSSATAPVWGMQVDSVATPHSAEHEHASYCFCSAGCRSKFVADPARYLAGGKAPEGSGVTVYTCPMHQGIREDGSGSCPICEMTLEPLTPTSGPIGNAEFKGMNRSFWIGLFPILRVFALEMEGHMTGLVDRLGLLTSNRMQLVLASPVVLWAGRPFFERGWRSLVSRRLNTFTFVALGTGAAYLYSVAATEAPGLFPEGLRGQEGSVPAYSEAARVITVLVLLGQALELGARERTSGAVRARLDLAPRKTLRLRTARIG
;
A
#
# COMPACT_ATOMS: atom_id res chain seq x y z
N MET A 1 43.09 33.77 -0.88
CA MET A 1 41.67 33.40 -0.97
C MET A 1 41.59 31.95 -0.52
N ASP A 2 41.34 31.77 0.78
CA ASP A 2 41.41 30.49 1.48
C ASP A 2 40.06 30.33 2.18
N HIS A 3 39.27 29.34 1.76
CA HIS A 3 37.91 29.11 2.25
C HIS A 3 37.95 28.12 3.41
N GLY A 4 38.03 28.65 4.64
CA GLY A 4 37.94 27.89 5.88
C GLY A 4 36.54 27.32 6.12
N HIS A 5 36.44 25.99 6.15
CA HIS A 5 35.25 25.26 6.56
C HIS A 5 35.05 25.35 8.09
N VAL A 6 33.96 25.99 8.53
CA VAL A 6 33.55 26.09 9.93
C VAL A 6 32.70 24.87 10.30
N HIS A 7 33.26 23.98 11.12
CA HIS A 7 32.51 22.91 11.78
C HIS A 7 31.74 23.47 12.98
N HIS A 8 30.41 23.55 12.88
CA HIS A 8 29.54 23.79 14.03
C HIS A 8 29.50 22.54 14.94
N LYS A 9 30.36 22.52 15.97
CA LYS A 9 30.22 21.61 17.11
C LYS A 9 29.03 22.06 17.96
N TYR A 10 27.89 21.37 17.86
CA TYR A 10 26.83 21.48 18.85
C TYR A 10 27.33 20.88 20.17
N ARG A 11 27.68 21.76 21.11
CA ARG A 11 28.03 21.44 22.49
C ARG A 11 26.72 21.29 23.27
N HIS A 12 26.28 20.05 23.50
CA HIS A 12 25.23 19.81 24.49
C HIS A 12 25.76 20.19 25.87
N ARG A 13 25.29 21.34 26.37
CA ARG A 13 25.44 21.77 27.75
C ARG A 13 24.48 20.92 28.58
N HIS A 14 25.02 20.00 29.36
CA HIS A 14 24.29 19.39 30.47
C HIS A 14 24.07 20.48 31.52
N GLU A 15 22.87 21.04 31.55
CA GLU A 15 22.41 21.80 32.70
C GLU A 15 22.00 20.81 33.78
N ASN A 16 22.65 20.97 34.93
CA ASN A 16 22.38 20.25 36.17
C ASN A 16 20.95 20.57 36.62
N GLY A 17 20.01 19.69 36.26
CA GLY A 17 18.71 19.59 36.89
C GLY A 17 18.82 18.63 38.07
N ALA A 18 18.53 19.15 39.25
CA ALA A 18 18.48 18.49 40.56
C ALA A 18 18.12 16.99 40.53
N GLU A 19 18.87 16.19 41.31
CA GLU A 19 18.43 14.88 41.79
C GLU A 19 17.00 14.98 42.34
N PRO A 20 16.02 14.24 41.79
CA PRO A 20 14.79 14.02 42.50
C PRO A 20 15.10 13.06 43.66
N ALA A 21 14.92 13.57 44.88
CA ALA A 21 14.83 12.76 46.08
C ALA A 21 13.89 11.58 45.86
N ALA A 22 14.25 10.43 46.42
CA ALA A 22 13.54 9.15 46.37
C ALA A 22 12.00 9.31 46.45
N GLY A 23 11.35 9.39 45.29
CA GLY A 23 9.91 9.40 45.13
C GLY A 23 9.41 7.98 44.88
N SER A 24 8.38 7.55 45.59
CA SER A 24 7.77 6.22 45.44
C SER A 24 7.28 6.00 44.00
N SER A 25 7.97 5.16 43.23
CA SER A 25 7.47 4.75 41.92
C SER A 25 6.35 3.73 42.09
N ALA A 26 5.23 3.93 41.38
CA ALA A 26 4.07 3.04 41.40
C ALA A 26 3.89 2.41 40.01
N THR A 27 3.66 1.09 39.96
CA THR A 27 3.41 0.38 38.71
C THR A 27 1.98 0.61 38.23
N ALA A 28 1.81 1.23 37.07
CA ALA A 28 0.49 1.49 36.51
C ALA A 28 -0.17 0.18 36.04
N PRO A 29 -1.39 -0.15 36.49
CA PRO A 29 -2.02 -1.46 36.25
C PRO A 29 -2.45 -1.70 34.79
N VAL A 30 -2.61 -0.66 33.98
CA VAL A 30 -3.12 -0.78 32.59
C VAL A 30 -2.01 -1.17 31.60
N TRP A 31 -0.80 -0.65 31.78
CA TRP A 31 0.33 -0.85 30.84
C TRP A 31 1.60 -1.37 31.52
N GLY A 32 1.60 -1.56 32.84
CA GLY A 32 2.74 -2.11 33.60
C GLY A 32 3.96 -1.17 33.67
N MET A 33 3.84 0.08 33.25
CA MET A 33 4.95 1.04 33.29
C MET A 33 5.12 1.61 34.71
N GLN A 34 6.37 1.89 35.09
CA GLN A 34 6.68 2.64 36.32
C GLN A 34 6.28 4.09 36.12
N VAL A 35 5.43 4.60 37.02
CA VAL A 35 4.96 5.98 37.02
C VAL A 35 5.36 6.62 38.34
N ASP A 36 5.94 7.82 38.26
CA ASP A 36 6.23 8.62 39.45
C ASP A 36 4.91 9.09 40.07
N SER A 37 4.62 8.59 41.27
CA SER A 37 3.37 8.84 41.99
C SER A 37 3.18 10.31 42.41
N VAL A 38 4.26 11.10 42.41
CA VAL A 38 4.25 12.52 42.82
C VAL A 38 4.09 13.47 41.62
N ALA A 39 4.43 13.03 40.40
CA ALA A 39 4.50 13.91 39.22
C ALA A 39 3.26 13.83 38.30
N THR A 40 2.36 12.87 38.49
CA THR A 40 1.25 12.63 37.55
C THR A 40 -0.10 13.17 38.06
N PRO A 41 -0.80 14.06 37.31
CA PRO A 41 -2.13 14.55 37.67
C PRO A 41 -3.25 13.53 37.34
N HIS A 42 -2.89 12.29 37.01
CA HIS A 42 -3.80 11.27 36.50
C HIS A 42 -3.87 10.10 37.47
N SER A 43 -4.70 10.23 38.50
CA SER A 43 -4.98 9.19 39.49
C SER A 43 -6.45 8.77 39.51
N ALA A 44 -6.72 7.55 39.98
CA ALA A 44 -8.05 7.06 40.28
C ALA A 44 -8.02 6.18 41.54
N GLU A 45 -9.02 6.32 42.40
CA GLU A 45 -9.20 5.48 43.58
C GLU A 45 -10.14 4.31 43.27
N HIS A 46 -9.75 3.11 43.70
CA HIS A 46 -10.59 1.92 43.64
C HIS A 46 -10.29 1.01 44.84
N GLU A 47 -11.34 0.54 45.53
CA GLU A 47 -11.26 -0.32 46.73
C GLU A 47 -10.22 0.15 47.78
N HIS A 48 -10.21 1.45 48.09
CA HIS A 48 -9.31 2.09 49.06
C HIS A 48 -7.81 2.09 48.67
N ALA A 49 -7.49 1.85 47.39
CA ALA A 49 -6.16 2.02 46.83
C ALA A 49 -6.16 3.10 45.73
N SER A 50 -5.13 3.95 45.73
CA SER A 50 -4.93 4.99 44.72
C SER A 50 -3.98 4.50 43.61
N TYR A 51 -4.45 4.53 42.37
CA TYR A 51 -3.71 4.10 41.18
C TYR A 51 -3.31 5.32 40.33
N CYS A 52 -2.04 5.38 39.93
CA CYS A 52 -1.49 6.44 39.09
C CYS A 52 -1.34 5.97 37.63
N PHE A 53 -1.58 6.87 36.67
CA PHE A 53 -1.57 6.57 35.24
C PHE A 53 -0.69 7.57 34.46
N CYS A 54 -0.05 7.09 33.39
CA CYS A 54 0.78 7.93 32.52
C CYS A 54 -0.02 8.91 31.63
N SER A 55 -1.34 8.71 31.47
CA SER A 55 -2.17 9.53 30.59
C SER A 55 -3.66 9.47 30.96
N ALA A 56 -4.41 10.50 30.57
CA ALA A 56 -5.86 10.55 30.71
C ALA A 56 -6.56 9.34 30.04
N GLY A 57 -6.03 8.85 28.92
CA GLY A 57 -6.56 7.68 28.22
C GLY A 57 -6.34 6.34 28.94
N CYS A 58 -5.29 6.24 29.77
CA CYS A 58 -5.11 5.06 30.63
C CYS A 58 -6.03 5.12 31.85
N ARG A 59 -6.20 6.32 32.44
CA ARG A 59 -7.14 6.55 33.54
C ARG A 59 -8.58 6.21 33.15
N SER A 60 -9.04 6.69 31.99
CA SER A 60 -10.42 6.44 31.54
C SER A 60 -10.72 4.95 31.32
N LYS A 61 -9.76 4.20 30.77
CA LYS A 61 -9.87 2.74 30.60
C LYS A 61 -9.95 2.00 31.93
N PHE A 62 -9.16 2.40 32.92
CA PHE A 62 -9.21 1.80 34.26
C PHE A 62 -10.51 2.10 34.98
N VAL A 63 -11.01 3.34 34.91
CA VAL A 63 -12.31 3.71 35.51
C VAL A 63 -13.48 2.97 34.86
N ALA A 64 -13.38 2.68 33.55
CA ALA A 64 -14.42 1.96 32.82
C ALA A 64 -14.51 0.46 33.19
N ASP A 65 -13.40 -0.19 33.51
CA ASP A 65 -13.38 -1.62 33.86
C ASP A 65 -12.20 -1.95 34.81
N PRO A 66 -12.29 -1.57 36.10
CA PRO A 66 -11.17 -1.69 37.04
C PRO A 66 -10.87 -3.15 37.42
N ALA A 67 -11.90 -3.98 37.58
CA ALA A 67 -11.77 -5.39 37.96
C ALA A 67 -10.89 -6.18 36.98
N ARG A 68 -11.00 -5.87 35.68
CA ARG A 68 -10.20 -6.48 34.61
C ARG A 68 -8.69 -6.23 34.73
N TYR A 69 -8.30 -5.01 35.10
CA TYR A 69 -6.88 -4.65 35.23
C TYR A 69 -6.30 -5.11 36.58
N LEU A 70 -7.15 -5.26 37.60
CA LEU A 70 -6.73 -5.70 38.94
C LEU A 70 -6.65 -7.22 39.07
N ALA A 71 -7.44 -7.99 38.31
CA ALA A 71 -7.43 -9.45 38.30
C ALA A 71 -6.20 -10.08 37.60
N GLY A 72 -5.16 -9.30 37.30
CA GLY A 72 -4.00 -9.78 36.52
C GLY A 72 -4.35 -10.14 35.06
N GLY A 73 -5.50 -9.65 34.58
CA GLY A 73 -5.98 -9.90 33.23
C GLY A 73 -5.13 -9.17 32.21
N LYS A 74 -4.38 -9.94 31.42
CA LYS A 74 -3.91 -9.51 30.10
C LYS A 74 -5.01 -8.70 29.40
N ALA A 75 -4.62 -7.60 28.76
CA ALA A 75 -5.43 -6.94 27.74
C ALA A 75 -6.08 -8.00 26.83
N PRO A 76 -7.31 -7.77 26.34
CA PRO A 76 -8.10 -8.84 25.76
C PRO A 76 -7.35 -9.38 24.54
N GLU A 77 -6.92 -10.63 24.58
CA GLU A 77 -6.67 -11.36 23.35
C GLU A 77 -8.05 -11.56 22.70
N GLY A 78 -8.34 -10.75 21.67
CA GLY A 78 -9.49 -10.94 20.79
C GLY A 78 -10.79 -10.27 21.22
N SER A 79 -10.86 -8.93 21.14
CA SER A 79 -12.09 -8.33 20.60
C SER A 79 -11.93 -8.30 19.08
N GLY A 80 -12.70 -9.10 18.35
CA GLY A 80 -12.61 -9.33 16.90
C GLY A 80 -12.95 -8.13 16.01
N VAL A 81 -12.57 -6.92 16.39
CA VAL A 81 -12.53 -5.78 15.48
C VAL A 81 -11.14 -5.80 14.84
N THR A 82 -11.02 -6.51 13.73
CA THR A 82 -9.86 -6.41 12.85
C THR A 82 -9.87 -5.00 12.27
N VAL A 83 -9.11 -4.09 12.86
CA VAL A 83 -8.96 -2.74 12.30
C VAL A 83 -8.06 -2.84 11.08
N TYR A 84 -8.54 -2.38 9.94
CA TYR A 84 -7.86 -2.38 8.65
C TYR A 84 -7.18 -1.03 8.40
N THR A 85 -6.01 -1.03 7.76
CA THR A 85 -5.21 0.16 7.46
C THR A 85 -4.69 0.15 6.02
N CYS A 86 -4.50 1.32 5.39
CA CYS A 86 -3.78 1.40 4.10
C CYS A 86 -2.28 1.45 4.42
N PRO A 87 -1.47 0.52 3.88
CA PRO A 87 -0.02 0.51 4.12
C PRO A 87 0.68 1.79 3.64
N MET A 88 0.08 2.51 2.69
CA MET A 88 0.58 3.79 2.19
C MET A 88 0.08 5.01 2.97
N HIS A 89 -1.02 4.91 3.71
CA HIS A 89 -1.65 6.02 4.40
C HIS A 89 -1.94 5.64 5.86
N GLN A 90 -0.93 5.84 6.70
CA GLN A 90 -0.90 5.39 8.11
C GLN A 90 -2.00 6.01 9.00
N GLY A 91 -2.68 7.07 8.55
CA GLY A 91 -3.78 7.71 9.27
C GLY A 91 -5.14 7.04 9.09
N ILE A 92 -5.27 6.07 8.17
CA ILE A 92 -6.56 5.44 7.84
C ILE A 92 -6.73 4.16 8.67
N ARG A 93 -7.81 4.12 9.45
CA ARG A 93 -8.21 2.96 10.24
C ARG A 93 -9.70 2.73 10.02
N GLU A 94 -10.03 1.61 9.40
CA GLU A 94 -11.42 1.25 9.11
C GLU A 94 -11.74 -0.10 9.73
N ASP A 95 -12.98 -0.30 10.14
CA ASP A 95 -13.41 -1.54 10.82
C ASP A 95 -13.74 -2.67 9.84
N GLY A 96 -13.61 -2.45 8.52
CA GLY A 96 -13.96 -3.40 7.48
C GLY A 96 -12.89 -3.56 6.38
N SER A 97 -12.91 -4.72 5.71
CA SER A 97 -12.09 -4.99 4.53
C SER A 97 -12.65 -4.21 3.34
N GLY A 98 -12.23 -2.95 3.22
CA GLY A 98 -12.60 -2.05 2.13
C GLY A 98 -11.41 -1.67 1.25
N SER A 99 -11.67 -0.82 0.27
CA SER A 99 -10.63 -0.08 -0.45
C SER A 99 -10.37 1.24 0.25
N CYS A 100 -9.11 1.60 0.39
CA CYS A 100 -8.70 2.85 1.01
C CYS A 100 -9.28 4.07 0.28
N PRO A 101 -9.83 5.06 0.99
CA PRO A 101 -10.42 6.24 0.37
C PRO A 101 -9.39 7.21 -0.22
N ILE A 102 -8.08 6.99 -0.04
CA ILE A 102 -7.01 7.82 -0.61
C ILE A 102 -6.24 7.06 -1.70
N CYS A 103 -5.65 5.91 -1.33
CA CYS A 103 -4.83 5.09 -2.22
C CYS A 103 -5.66 4.14 -3.10
N GLU A 104 -6.93 3.90 -2.77
CA GLU A 104 -7.82 2.87 -3.35
C GLU A 104 -7.21 1.46 -3.41
N MET A 105 -6.14 1.21 -2.63
CA MET A 105 -5.63 -0.12 -2.37
C MET A 105 -6.52 -0.83 -1.35
N THR A 106 -6.56 -2.16 -1.41
CA THR A 106 -7.21 -3.00 -0.41
C THR A 106 -6.60 -2.72 0.96
N LEU A 107 -7.43 -2.50 1.97
CA LEU A 107 -6.94 -2.30 3.33
C LEU A 107 -6.45 -3.62 3.91
N GLU A 108 -5.31 -3.56 4.60
CA GLU A 108 -4.71 -4.71 5.28
C GLU A 108 -5.02 -4.68 6.79
N PRO A 109 -5.22 -5.84 7.44
CA PRO A 109 -5.47 -5.88 8.88
C PRO A 109 -4.24 -5.41 9.68
N LEU A 110 -4.43 -4.46 10.61
CA LEU A 110 -3.38 -3.91 11.49
C LEU A 110 -2.71 -4.98 12.36
N THR A 111 -3.47 -6.00 12.73
CA THR A 111 -2.93 -7.20 13.35
C THR A 111 -2.71 -8.25 12.26
N PRO A 112 -1.48 -8.72 12.05
CA PRO A 112 -1.23 -9.80 11.11
C PRO A 112 -1.99 -11.03 11.61
N THR A 113 -3.14 -11.30 10.99
CA THR A 113 -3.86 -12.55 11.19
C THR A 113 -3.02 -13.65 10.58
N SER A 114 -2.86 -14.76 11.30
CA SER A 114 -2.17 -15.97 10.86
C SER A 114 -2.97 -16.65 9.73
N GLY A 115 -2.98 -16.06 8.53
CA GLY A 115 -3.73 -16.55 7.38
C GLY A 115 -3.27 -15.91 6.06
N PRO A 116 -3.43 -16.59 4.90
CA PRO A 116 -2.78 -16.25 3.64
C PRO A 116 -3.45 -15.08 2.88
N ILE A 117 -3.82 -14.00 3.57
CA ILE A 117 -4.57 -12.87 2.99
C ILE A 117 -3.70 -12.07 1.98
N GLY A 118 -2.37 -12.04 2.14
CA GLY A 118 -1.46 -11.29 1.26
C GLY A 118 -1.17 -11.95 -0.11
N ASN A 119 -1.20 -13.27 -0.19
CA ASN A 119 -0.71 -13.99 -1.37
C ASN A 119 -1.68 -13.88 -2.57
N ALA A 120 -2.97 -13.64 -2.32
CA ALA A 120 -4.00 -13.61 -3.37
C ALA A 120 -3.89 -12.37 -4.25
N GLU A 121 -3.61 -11.19 -3.67
CA GLU A 121 -3.47 -9.93 -4.41
C GLU A 121 -2.20 -9.93 -5.26
N PHE A 122 -1.07 -10.34 -4.67
CA PHE A 122 0.18 -10.52 -5.42
C PHE A 122 0.01 -11.52 -6.56
N LYS A 123 -0.62 -12.68 -6.32
CA LYS A 123 -0.87 -13.69 -7.37
C LYS A 123 -1.79 -13.17 -8.47
N GLY A 124 -2.81 -12.38 -8.12
CA GLY A 124 -3.70 -11.72 -9.08
C GLY A 124 -2.96 -10.73 -9.97
N MET A 125 -2.16 -9.84 -9.37
CA MET A 125 -1.39 -8.84 -10.11
C MET A 125 -0.28 -9.47 -10.97
N ASN A 126 0.46 -10.44 -10.41
CA ASN A 126 1.50 -11.17 -11.14
C ASN A 126 0.90 -11.91 -12.34
N ARG A 127 -0.28 -12.53 -12.19
CA ARG A 127 -0.99 -13.16 -13.30
C ARG A 127 -1.34 -12.15 -14.39
N SER A 128 -1.91 -10.99 -14.03
CA SER A 128 -2.22 -9.92 -15.00
C SER A 128 -0.98 -9.38 -15.71
N PHE A 129 0.15 -9.26 -15.01
CA PHE A 129 1.43 -8.88 -15.59
C PHE A 129 1.90 -9.90 -16.64
N TRP A 130 1.94 -11.20 -16.31
CA TRP A 130 2.36 -12.24 -17.26
C TRP A 130 1.42 -12.33 -18.46
N ILE A 131 0.11 -12.24 -18.21
CA ILE A 131 -0.91 -12.20 -19.26
C ILE A 131 -0.71 -11.00 -20.21
N GLY A 132 -0.29 -9.83 -19.70
CA GLY A 132 0.01 -8.65 -20.53
C GLY A 132 1.37 -8.71 -21.23
N LEU A 133 2.36 -9.33 -20.59
CA LEU A 133 3.73 -9.42 -21.09
C LEU A 133 3.86 -10.34 -22.31
N PHE A 134 3.21 -11.51 -22.32
CA PHE A 134 3.30 -12.45 -23.44
C PHE A 134 2.82 -11.87 -24.78
N PRO A 135 1.62 -11.25 -24.86
CA PRO A 135 1.17 -10.58 -26.08
C PRO A 135 2.11 -9.46 -26.52
N ILE A 136 2.67 -8.69 -25.58
CA ILE A 136 3.58 -7.60 -25.92
C ILE A 136 4.90 -8.13 -26.50
N LEU A 137 5.47 -9.17 -25.89
CA LEU A 137 6.69 -9.81 -26.38
C LEU A 137 6.48 -10.39 -27.77
N ARG A 138 5.33 -11.04 -27.98
CA ARG A 138 4.98 -11.60 -29.30
C ARG A 138 4.85 -10.51 -30.36
N VAL A 139 4.21 -9.39 -30.03
CA VAL A 139 4.08 -8.24 -30.94
C VAL A 139 5.43 -7.63 -31.25
N PHE A 140 6.24 -7.36 -30.23
CA PHE A 140 7.56 -6.74 -30.40
C PHE A 140 8.45 -7.59 -31.31
N ALA A 141 8.40 -8.91 -31.16
CA ALA A 141 9.07 -9.83 -32.05
C ALA A 141 8.56 -9.73 -33.51
N LEU A 142 7.23 -9.66 -33.71
CA LEU A 142 6.64 -9.52 -35.04
C LEU A 142 6.96 -8.18 -35.71
N GLU A 143 7.08 -7.08 -34.96
CA GLU A 143 7.45 -5.77 -35.53
C GLU A 143 8.92 -5.71 -35.93
N MET A 144 9.80 -6.28 -35.12
CA MET A 144 11.22 -6.44 -35.49
C MET A 144 11.40 -7.35 -36.71
N GLU A 145 10.60 -8.41 -36.81
CA GLU A 145 10.56 -9.27 -37.98
C GLU A 145 9.97 -8.56 -39.22
N GLY A 146 8.95 -7.71 -39.03
CA GLY A 146 8.32 -6.93 -40.11
C GLY A 146 9.24 -5.90 -40.76
N HIS A 147 10.12 -5.26 -39.99
CA HIS A 147 11.13 -4.31 -40.50
C HIS A 147 12.25 -5.02 -41.29
N MET A 148 12.56 -6.27 -40.93
CA MET A 148 13.56 -7.11 -41.62
C MET A 148 13.01 -7.77 -42.90
N THR A 149 11.70 -8.04 -42.97
CA THR A 149 11.06 -8.79 -44.06
C THR A 149 10.32 -7.92 -45.09
N GLY A 150 10.19 -6.62 -44.85
CA GLY A 150 9.41 -5.71 -45.71
C GLY A 150 7.91 -6.05 -45.73
N LEU A 151 7.42 -6.77 -44.72
CA LEU A 151 6.04 -7.24 -44.64
C LEU A 151 5.05 -6.08 -44.46
N VAL A 152 5.50 -4.99 -43.82
CA VAL A 152 4.72 -3.77 -43.58
C VAL A 152 4.38 -3.07 -44.90
N ASP A 153 5.31 -3.05 -45.85
CA ASP A 153 5.08 -2.52 -47.20
C ASP A 153 4.19 -3.45 -48.05
N ARG A 154 4.15 -4.76 -47.76
CA ARG A 154 3.33 -5.72 -48.50
C ARG A 154 1.89 -5.88 -47.99
N LEU A 155 1.64 -5.61 -46.71
CA LEU A 155 0.33 -5.80 -46.08
C LEU A 155 -0.55 -4.54 -46.06
N GLY A 156 0.01 -3.39 -46.42
CA GLY A 156 -0.67 -2.09 -46.34
C GLY A 156 -0.77 -1.58 -44.90
N LEU A 157 -0.63 -0.28 -44.73
CA LEU A 157 -0.61 0.39 -43.41
C LEU A 157 -1.92 0.19 -42.64
N LEU A 158 -3.05 0.07 -43.34
CA LEU A 158 -4.36 -0.17 -42.74
C LEU A 158 -4.50 -1.56 -42.11
N THR A 159 -4.02 -2.61 -42.78
CA THR A 159 -4.09 -3.99 -42.28
C THR A 159 -3.17 -4.19 -41.08
N SER A 160 -1.98 -3.57 -41.12
CA SER A 160 -1.04 -3.56 -40.01
C SER A 160 -1.66 -2.92 -38.76
N ASN A 161 -2.25 -1.73 -38.91
CA ASN A 161 -2.90 -1.02 -37.80
C ASN A 161 -4.04 -1.84 -37.18
N ARG A 162 -4.85 -2.53 -38.01
CA ARG A 162 -5.90 -3.44 -37.53
C ARG A 162 -5.34 -4.62 -36.74
N MET A 163 -4.29 -5.28 -37.23
CA MET A 163 -3.64 -6.37 -36.49
C MET A 163 -3.07 -5.89 -35.15
N GLN A 164 -2.42 -4.73 -35.12
CA GLN A 164 -1.90 -4.13 -33.89
C GLN A 164 -3.02 -3.80 -32.91
N LEU A 165 -4.16 -3.28 -33.38
CA LEU A 165 -5.31 -2.96 -32.54
C LEU A 165 -5.93 -4.22 -31.91
N VAL A 166 -6.06 -5.31 -32.69
CA VAL A 166 -6.53 -6.61 -32.19
C VAL A 166 -5.59 -7.13 -31.10
N LEU A 167 -4.28 -7.02 -31.29
CA LEU A 167 -3.27 -7.42 -30.31
C LEU A 167 -3.21 -6.48 -29.09
N ALA A 168 -3.58 -5.21 -29.24
CA ALA A 168 -3.65 -4.23 -28.15
C ALA A 168 -4.86 -4.43 -27.23
N SER A 169 -5.98 -4.85 -27.78
CA SER A 169 -7.24 -5.01 -27.06
C SER A 169 -7.14 -5.91 -25.81
N PRO A 170 -6.56 -7.12 -25.85
CA PRO A 170 -6.44 -7.95 -24.64
C PRO A 170 -5.48 -7.35 -23.61
N VAL A 171 -4.41 -6.66 -24.05
CA VAL A 171 -3.46 -6.03 -23.11
C VAL A 171 -4.12 -4.86 -22.39
N VAL A 172 -4.75 -3.95 -23.13
CA VAL A 172 -5.35 -2.74 -22.56
C VAL A 172 -6.62 -3.08 -21.78
N LEU A 173 -7.55 -3.82 -22.39
CA LEU A 173 -8.87 -4.05 -21.79
C LEU A 173 -8.86 -5.15 -20.73
N TRP A 174 -8.11 -6.24 -20.93
CA TRP A 174 -8.12 -7.36 -19.99
C TRP A 174 -7.01 -7.24 -18.94
N ALA A 175 -5.75 -7.09 -19.35
CA ALA A 175 -4.65 -6.93 -18.38
C ALA A 175 -4.70 -5.57 -17.65
N GLY A 176 -5.11 -4.50 -18.36
CA GLY A 176 -5.27 -3.16 -17.78
C GLY A 176 -6.55 -2.92 -16.97
N ARG A 177 -7.49 -3.88 -16.93
CA ARG A 177 -8.77 -3.77 -16.20
C ARG A 177 -8.64 -3.23 -14.77
N PRO A 178 -7.68 -3.68 -13.93
CA PRO A 178 -7.54 -3.18 -12.55
C PRO A 178 -7.22 -1.69 -12.45
N PHE A 179 -6.61 -1.09 -13.49
CA PHE A 179 -6.34 0.35 -13.51
C PHE A 179 -7.54 1.15 -13.95
N PHE A 180 -8.31 0.65 -14.91
CA PHE A 180 -9.56 1.31 -15.33
C PHE A 180 -10.57 1.30 -14.20
N GLU A 181 -10.71 0.20 -13.46
CA GLU A 181 -11.59 0.14 -12.29
C GLU A 181 -11.19 1.14 -11.20
N ARG A 182 -9.89 1.22 -10.86
CA ARG A 182 -9.37 2.19 -9.88
C ARG A 182 -9.43 3.63 -10.40
N GLY A 183 -9.09 3.86 -11.66
CA GLY A 183 -9.15 5.17 -12.29
C GLY A 183 -10.58 5.72 -12.35
N TRP A 184 -11.56 4.86 -12.62
CA TRP A 184 -12.98 5.23 -12.63
C TRP A 184 -13.48 5.58 -11.23
N ARG A 185 -13.17 4.76 -10.22
CA ARG A 185 -13.55 5.06 -8.82
C ARG A 185 -12.93 6.37 -8.34
N SER A 186 -11.65 6.58 -8.62
CA SER A 186 -10.93 7.83 -8.31
C SER A 186 -11.53 9.06 -8.98
N LEU A 187 -12.00 8.92 -10.23
CA LEU A 187 -12.69 9.99 -10.94
C LEU A 187 -14.04 10.33 -10.28
N VAL A 188 -14.82 9.30 -9.91
CA VAL A 188 -16.12 9.46 -9.23
C VAL A 188 -15.95 10.05 -7.83
N SER A 189 -14.94 9.59 -7.08
CA SER A 189 -14.64 10.07 -5.73
C SER A 189 -13.97 11.46 -5.70
N ARG A 190 -13.63 12.01 -6.89
CA ARG A 190 -12.93 13.29 -7.09
C ARG A 190 -11.58 13.39 -6.37
N ARG A 191 -10.95 12.25 -6.09
CA ARG A 191 -9.63 12.16 -5.44
C ARG A 191 -8.59 11.68 -6.44
N LEU A 192 -8.19 12.58 -7.34
CA LEU A 192 -7.28 12.27 -8.45
C LEU A 192 -5.99 11.62 -7.96
N ASN A 193 -5.63 10.50 -8.58
CA ASN A 193 -4.45 9.72 -8.25
C ASN A 193 -3.71 9.28 -9.52
N THR A 194 -2.56 8.61 -9.34
CA THR A 194 -1.75 8.09 -10.44
C THR A 194 -2.56 7.15 -11.36
N PHE A 195 -3.49 6.36 -10.81
CA PHE A 195 -4.33 5.46 -11.61
C PHE A 195 -5.30 6.21 -12.52
N THR A 196 -5.81 7.37 -12.10
CA THR A 196 -6.63 8.23 -12.97
C THR A 196 -5.82 8.73 -14.16
N PHE A 197 -4.59 9.19 -13.94
CA PHE A 197 -3.72 9.66 -15.02
C PHE A 197 -3.39 8.52 -16.00
N VAL A 198 -3.04 7.34 -15.48
CA VAL A 198 -2.76 6.16 -16.31
C VAL A 198 -3.99 5.74 -17.11
N ALA A 199 -5.15 5.59 -16.46
CA ALA A 199 -6.38 5.15 -17.12
C ALA A 199 -6.85 6.14 -18.19
N LEU A 200 -6.73 7.45 -17.94
CA LEU A 200 -7.07 8.48 -18.92
C LEU A 200 -6.09 8.47 -20.09
N GLY A 201 -4.77 8.39 -19.83
CA GLY A 201 -3.76 8.38 -20.87
C GLY A 201 -3.84 7.14 -21.77
N THR A 202 -3.87 5.94 -21.19
CA THR A 202 -3.98 4.69 -21.97
C THR A 202 -5.34 4.54 -22.63
N GLY A 203 -6.42 4.97 -21.95
CA GLY A 203 -7.77 4.98 -22.49
C GLY A 203 -7.91 5.92 -23.69
N ALA A 204 -7.41 7.15 -23.60
CA ALA A 204 -7.43 8.10 -24.71
C ALA A 204 -6.60 7.61 -25.90
N ALA A 205 -5.39 7.10 -25.67
CA ALA A 205 -4.55 6.54 -26.73
C ALA A 205 -5.21 5.34 -27.41
N TYR A 206 -5.87 4.46 -26.65
CA TYR A 206 -6.58 3.30 -27.19
C TYR A 206 -7.81 3.72 -27.99
N LEU A 207 -8.67 4.60 -27.45
CA LEU A 207 -9.88 5.08 -28.13
C LEU A 207 -9.55 5.84 -29.42
N TYR A 208 -8.52 6.69 -29.39
CA TYR A 208 -8.00 7.34 -30.58
C TYR A 208 -7.56 6.30 -31.63
N SER A 209 -6.84 5.26 -31.20
CA SER A 209 -6.38 4.20 -32.11
C SER A 209 -7.53 3.39 -32.71
N VAL A 210 -8.59 3.15 -31.95
CA VAL A 210 -9.83 2.54 -32.46
C VAL A 210 -10.47 3.44 -33.51
N ALA A 211 -10.65 4.73 -33.21
CA ALA A 211 -11.24 5.69 -34.14
C ALA A 211 -10.41 5.85 -35.43
N ALA A 212 -9.09 5.93 -35.30
CA ALA A 212 -8.15 6.02 -36.42
C ALA A 212 -8.21 4.79 -37.35
N THR A 213 -8.52 3.62 -36.80
CA THR A 213 -8.50 2.34 -37.53
C THR A 213 -9.87 1.99 -38.15
N GLU A 214 -10.96 2.24 -37.41
CA GLU A 214 -12.31 1.88 -37.84
C GLU A 214 -13.01 3.00 -38.63
N ALA A 215 -12.68 4.25 -38.36
CA ALA A 215 -13.28 5.42 -38.99
C ALA A 215 -12.24 6.45 -39.44
N PRO A 216 -11.30 6.10 -40.34
CA PRO A 216 -10.31 7.05 -40.88
C PRO A 216 -10.95 8.24 -41.60
N GLY A 217 -12.20 8.07 -42.06
CA GLY A 217 -13.04 9.12 -42.66
C GLY A 217 -13.35 10.31 -41.76
N LEU A 218 -13.24 10.17 -40.43
CA LEU A 218 -13.48 11.26 -39.48
C LEU A 218 -12.31 12.25 -39.39
N PHE A 219 -11.12 11.85 -39.84
CA PHE A 219 -9.91 12.65 -39.72
C PHE A 219 -9.69 13.51 -40.97
N PRO A 220 -9.20 14.75 -40.86
CA PRO A 220 -8.85 15.61 -42.00
C PRO A 220 -7.87 14.94 -42.95
N GLU A 221 -7.94 15.25 -44.25
CA GLU A 221 -7.06 14.65 -45.27
C GLU A 221 -5.57 14.88 -45.00
N GLY A 222 -5.21 16.03 -44.39
CA GLY A 222 -3.82 16.32 -44.02
C GLY A 222 -3.24 15.42 -42.92
N LEU A 223 -4.07 14.66 -42.19
CA LEU A 223 -3.64 13.69 -41.18
C LEU A 223 -3.70 12.24 -41.69
N ARG A 224 -4.15 12.03 -42.93
CA ARG A 224 -4.20 10.72 -43.58
C ARG A 224 -2.91 10.53 -44.38
N GLY A 225 -2.24 9.40 -44.17
CA GLY A 225 -1.10 8.97 -44.97
C GLY A 225 -1.47 8.65 -46.41
N GLN A 226 -0.48 8.25 -47.20
CA GLN A 226 -0.64 7.97 -48.64
C GLN A 226 -1.71 6.91 -48.97
N GLU A 227 -2.04 6.03 -48.03
CA GLU A 227 -3.08 4.99 -48.16
C GLU A 227 -4.39 5.32 -47.43
N GLY A 228 -4.57 6.56 -46.97
CA GLY A 228 -5.74 6.94 -46.15
C GLY A 228 -5.65 6.47 -44.68
N SER A 229 -4.50 5.92 -44.27
CA SER A 229 -4.23 5.46 -42.91
C SER A 229 -3.95 6.63 -41.97
N VAL A 230 -4.47 6.55 -40.75
CA VAL A 230 -4.19 7.51 -39.68
C VAL A 230 -3.18 6.86 -38.73
N PRO A 231 -2.11 7.56 -38.31
CA PRO A 231 -1.13 7.00 -37.37
C PRO A 231 -1.84 6.63 -36.06
N ALA A 232 -1.67 5.39 -35.60
CA ALA A 232 -2.30 4.86 -34.39
C ALA A 232 -1.30 4.82 -33.21
N TYR A 233 -1.81 4.93 -31.99
CA TYR A 233 -1.03 4.86 -30.74
C TYR A 233 -1.30 3.56 -29.96
N SER A 234 -1.69 2.50 -30.66
CA SER A 234 -2.05 1.20 -30.08
C SER A 234 -0.84 0.53 -29.42
N GLU A 235 0.35 0.75 -29.96
CA GLU A 235 1.62 0.33 -29.36
C GLU A 235 1.90 1.08 -28.05
N ALA A 236 1.82 2.40 -28.05
CA ALA A 236 2.04 3.22 -26.86
C ALA A 236 1.08 2.82 -25.72
N ALA A 237 -0.21 2.62 -26.03
CA ALA A 237 -1.20 2.18 -25.04
C ALA A 237 -0.84 0.81 -24.42
N ARG A 238 -0.38 -0.15 -25.22
CA ARG A 238 0.09 -1.47 -24.76
C ARG A 238 1.31 -1.34 -23.85
N VAL A 239 2.34 -0.63 -24.31
CA VAL A 239 3.63 -0.48 -23.61
C VAL A 239 3.41 0.15 -22.24
N ILE A 240 2.66 1.25 -22.19
CA ILE A 240 2.35 1.93 -20.93
C ILE A 240 1.60 0.97 -19.99
N THR A 241 0.62 0.22 -20.49
CA THR A 241 -0.14 -0.73 -19.65
C THR A 241 0.75 -1.79 -19.02
N VAL A 242 1.67 -2.39 -19.78
CA VAL A 242 2.58 -3.44 -19.27
C VAL A 242 3.63 -2.88 -18.31
N LEU A 243 4.19 -1.70 -18.59
CA LEU A 243 5.15 -1.06 -17.69
C LEU A 243 4.52 -0.70 -16.34
N VAL A 244 3.27 -0.23 -16.34
CA VAL A 244 2.54 0.05 -15.10
C VAL A 244 2.23 -1.24 -14.34
N LEU A 245 1.81 -2.32 -15.04
CA LEU A 245 1.64 -3.65 -14.41
C LEU A 245 2.92 -4.15 -13.77
N LEU A 246 4.05 -4.00 -14.47
CA LEU A 246 5.36 -4.37 -13.95
C LEU A 246 5.69 -3.59 -12.68
N GLY A 247 5.53 -2.26 -12.70
CA GLY A 247 5.79 -1.41 -11.53
C GLY A 247 4.97 -1.84 -10.32
N GLN A 248 3.68 -2.13 -10.51
CA GLN A 248 2.79 -2.60 -9.44
C GLN A 248 3.15 -4.01 -8.95
N ALA A 249 3.55 -4.91 -9.85
CA ALA A 249 4.01 -6.25 -9.47
C ALA A 249 5.30 -6.20 -8.64
N LEU A 250 6.24 -5.32 -9.01
CA LEU A 250 7.48 -5.09 -8.27
C LEU A 250 7.21 -4.46 -6.90
N GLU A 251 6.32 -3.46 -6.84
CA GLU A 251 5.93 -2.79 -5.60
C GLU A 251 5.29 -3.76 -4.61
N LEU A 252 4.29 -4.53 -5.05
CA LEU A 252 3.61 -5.52 -4.22
C LEU A 252 4.57 -6.66 -3.82
N GLY A 253 5.39 -7.15 -4.75
CA GLY A 253 6.37 -8.20 -4.47
C GLY A 253 7.45 -7.77 -3.47
N ALA A 254 7.87 -6.51 -3.49
CA ALA A 254 8.79 -5.96 -2.50
C ALA A 254 8.14 -5.90 -1.11
N ARG A 255 6.87 -5.47 -1.02
CA ARG A 255 6.13 -5.40 0.25
C ARG A 255 5.86 -6.77 0.86
N GLU A 256 5.47 -7.76 0.05
CA GLU A 256 5.20 -9.11 0.56
C GLU A 256 6.44 -9.73 1.22
N ARG A 257 7.63 -9.51 0.63
CA ARG A 257 8.91 -10.00 1.19
C ARG A 257 9.24 -9.35 2.52
N THR A 258 9.07 -8.04 2.65
CA THR A 258 9.36 -7.33 3.91
C THR A 258 8.36 -7.68 5.00
N SER A 259 7.07 -7.71 4.67
CA SER A 259 6.01 -8.11 5.61
C SER A 259 6.14 -9.57 6.06
N GLY A 260 6.55 -10.49 5.17
CA GLY A 260 6.84 -11.88 5.52
C GLY A 260 7.96 -12.02 6.54
N ALA A 261 9.06 -11.28 6.38
CA ALA A 261 10.17 -11.30 7.33
C ALA A 261 9.79 -10.76 8.71
N VAL A 262 8.93 -9.73 8.77
CA VAL A 262 8.41 -9.19 10.03
C VAL A 262 7.46 -10.17 10.71
N ARG A 263 6.53 -10.80 9.97
CA ARG A 263 5.62 -11.83 10.50
C ARG A 263 6.39 -13.02 11.08
N ALA A 264 7.44 -13.49 10.40
CA ALA A 264 8.28 -14.58 10.90
C ALA A 264 8.92 -14.28 12.26
N ARG A 265 9.28 -13.02 12.53
CA ARG A 265 9.79 -12.61 13.86
C ARG A 265 8.70 -12.52 14.91
N LEU A 266 7.51 -12.07 14.55
CA LEU A 266 6.36 -12.00 15.47
C LEU A 266 5.84 -13.39 15.85
N ASP A 267 5.87 -14.35 14.92
CA ASP A 267 5.45 -15.73 15.18
C ASP A 267 6.40 -16.47 16.13
N LEU A 268 7.67 -16.04 16.22
CA LEU A 268 8.65 -16.56 17.18
C LEU A 268 8.47 -16.02 18.60
N ALA A 269 7.57 -15.05 18.83
CA ALA A 269 7.30 -14.55 20.17
C ALA A 269 6.56 -15.61 21.01
N PRO A 270 7.09 -16.04 22.17
CA PRO A 270 6.47 -17.08 22.97
C PRO A 270 5.12 -16.62 23.51
N ARG A 271 4.04 -17.33 23.16
CA ARG A 271 2.66 -17.01 23.60
C ARG A 271 2.41 -17.33 25.07
N LYS A 272 3.23 -18.19 25.68
CA LYS A 272 3.06 -18.70 27.05
C LYS A 272 4.30 -18.41 27.88
N THR A 273 4.11 -17.73 29.01
CA THR A 273 5.14 -17.55 30.03
C THR A 273 4.72 -18.34 31.27
N LEU A 274 5.56 -19.24 31.77
CA LEU A 274 5.31 -19.94 33.02
C LEU A 274 5.80 -19.06 34.18
N ARG A 275 4.90 -18.63 35.06
CA ARG A 275 5.26 -17.84 36.25
C ARG A 275 5.38 -18.76 37.46
N LEU A 276 6.61 -18.97 37.95
CA LEU A 276 6.85 -19.66 39.22
C LEU A 276 6.56 -18.69 40.38
N ARG A 277 5.62 -19.05 41.26
CA ARG A 277 5.31 -18.30 42.48
C ARG A 277 5.86 -19.10 43.65
N THR A 278 6.99 -18.67 44.21
CA THR A 278 7.58 -19.30 45.39
C THR A 278 6.66 -19.05 46.59
N ALA A 279 6.06 -20.13 47.11
CA ALA A 279 5.38 -20.11 48.39
C ALA A 279 6.44 -20.02 49.49
N ARG A 280 6.39 -18.95 50.28
CA ARG A 280 7.24 -18.79 51.45
C ARG A 280 6.76 -19.82 52.48
N ILE A 281 7.54 -20.88 52.70
CA ILE A 281 7.27 -21.87 53.75
C ILE A 281 7.57 -21.15 55.07
N GLY A 282 6.52 -20.90 55.85
CA GLY A 282 6.58 -20.38 57.21
C GLY A 282 6.79 -21.49 58.22
#